data_AF-A0A7C3D8H2-F1
#
_entry.id   AF-A0A7C3D8H2-F1
#
_cell.length_a   1.000
_cell.length_b   1.000
_cell.length_c   1.000
_cell.angle_alpha   90.00
_cell.angle_beta   90.00
_cell.angle_gamma   90.00
#
_symmetry.space_group_name_H-M   'P 1'
#
loop_
_entity.id
_entity.type
_entity.pdbx_description
1 polymer ?
#
loop_
_entity_poly.entity_id
_entity_poly.type
_entity_poly.pdbx_seq_one_letter_code
_entity_poly.pdbx_strand_id
1 'polypeptide(L)'
;MKFSATEEGSVPRLEWPEEAYGNEREAFYEALLGILGPADWIAVVPTPAPLGAVRAAIEADCKGVLQPLEMPYDGVAWLCPWSKLSQVLPCLFLARRPELAFLAFDKRPDVTEVTAALQSADAQPATRFLLFDDGELVEIKGNSIMR
;
A
#
# COMPACT_ATOMS: atom_id res chain seq x y z
N MET A 1 16.72 16.65 -19.08
CA MET A 1 16.48 15.30 -18.56
C MET A 1 16.21 14.40 -19.76
N LYS A 2 16.98 13.33 -19.95
CA LYS A 2 16.78 12.38 -21.05
C LYS A 2 15.84 11.29 -20.56
N PHE A 3 14.68 11.18 -21.22
CA PHE A 3 13.80 10.03 -21.09
C PHE A 3 14.36 8.92 -21.97
N SER A 4 14.78 7.81 -21.35
CA SER A 4 15.03 6.56 -22.06
C SER A 4 13.76 5.71 -21.96
N ALA A 5 13.31 5.24 -23.11
CA ALA A 5 12.04 4.56 -23.29
C ALA A 5 12.06 3.10 -22.79
N THR A 6 11.00 2.76 -22.06
CA THR A 6 10.27 1.47 -22.00
C THR A 6 11.07 0.16 -22.06
N GLU A 7 11.29 -0.43 -20.88
CA GLU A 7 11.24 -1.89 -20.72
C GLU A 7 9.79 -2.30 -20.41
N GLU A 8 9.22 -3.21 -21.20
CA GLU A 8 7.93 -3.84 -20.93
C GLU A 8 7.97 -4.55 -19.56
N GLY A 9 7.08 -4.16 -18.65
CA GLY A 9 6.75 -4.92 -17.44
C GLY A 9 7.51 -4.55 -16.17
N SER A 10 8.47 -3.62 -16.23
CA SER A 10 9.09 -3.07 -15.03
C SER A 10 8.16 -2.01 -14.43
N VAL A 11 7.64 -2.26 -13.23
CA VAL A 11 7.04 -1.22 -12.40
C VAL A 11 8.08 -0.09 -12.28
N PRO A 12 7.72 1.19 -12.54
CA PRO A 12 8.66 2.29 -12.34
C PRO A 12 9.15 2.26 -10.89
N ARG A 13 10.48 2.27 -10.71
CA ARG A 13 11.08 2.32 -9.37
C ARG A 13 10.59 3.57 -8.67
N LEU A 14 9.83 3.37 -7.60
CA LEU A 14 9.32 4.45 -6.77
C LEU A 14 10.01 4.37 -5.42
N GLU A 15 10.90 5.33 -5.17
CA GLU A 15 11.59 5.47 -3.90
C GLU A 15 10.75 6.31 -2.95
N TRP A 16 10.83 5.99 -1.66
CA TRP A 16 10.19 6.77 -0.63
C TRP A 16 10.73 8.22 -0.61
N PRO A 17 9.87 9.26 -0.59
CA PRO A 17 10.34 10.63 -0.49
C PRO A 17 10.89 10.87 0.92
N GLU A 18 12.21 10.94 1.07
CA GLU A 18 12.89 11.20 2.36
C GLU A 18 12.45 12.54 2.97
N GLU A 19 12.15 13.54 2.13
CA GLU A 19 11.64 14.84 2.55
C GLU A 19 10.11 14.92 2.40
N ALA A 20 9.43 15.09 3.54
CA ALA A 20 7.99 14.87 3.65
C ALA A 20 7.08 16.03 3.20
N TYR A 21 7.53 16.93 2.31
CA TYR A 21 6.77 18.15 1.95
C TYR A 21 6.89 18.55 0.47
N GLY A 22 5.80 19.05 -0.10
CA GLY A 22 5.80 19.69 -1.44
C GLY A 22 5.46 18.76 -2.61
N ASN A 23 5.72 19.24 -3.82
CA ASN A 23 5.30 18.64 -5.09
C ASN A 23 5.84 17.22 -5.32
N GLU A 24 7.00 16.89 -4.73
CA GLU A 24 7.62 15.55 -4.86
C GLU A 24 6.76 14.47 -4.21
N ARG A 25 6.12 14.79 -3.09
CA ARG A 25 5.21 13.89 -2.39
C ARG A 25 3.92 13.65 -3.17
N GLU A 26 3.39 14.69 -3.83
CA GLU A 26 2.21 14.57 -4.69
C GLU A 26 2.53 13.73 -5.94
N ALA A 27 3.66 13.97 -6.60
CA ALA A 27 4.12 13.16 -7.72
C ALA A 27 4.34 11.69 -7.33
N PHE A 28 4.88 11.45 -6.13
CA PHE A 28 5.02 10.10 -5.58
C PHE A 28 3.65 9.44 -5.37
N TYR A 29 2.66 10.14 -4.81
CA TYR A 29 1.31 9.60 -4.64
C TYR A 29 0.62 9.29 -5.96
N GLU A 30 0.75 10.17 -6.94
CA GLU A 30 0.22 9.93 -8.29
C GLU A 30 0.87 8.70 -8.94
N ALA A 31 2.19 8.55 -8.80
CA ALA A 31 2.90 7.38 -9.30
C ALA A 31 2.46 6.09 -8.59
N LEU A 32 2.35 6.09 -7.26
CA LEU A 32 1.86 4.94 -6.48
C LEU A 32 0.45 4.54 -6.92
N LEU A 33 -0.46 5.50 -7.10
CA LEU A 33 -1.83 5.25 -7.57
C LEU A 33 -1.85 4.73 -9.02
N GLY A 34 -0.99 5.26 -9.89
CA GLY A 34 -0.83 4.78 -11.26
C GLY A 34 -0.36 3.32 -11.31
N ILE A 35 0.60 2.95 -10.46
CA ILE A 35 1.14 1.59 -10.35
C ILE A 35 0.09 0.65 -9.78
N LEU A 36 -0.55 1.02 -8.67
CA LEU A 36 -1.53 0.19 -7.97
C LEU A 36 -2.77 -0.05 -8.84
N GLY A 37 -3.10 0.87 -9.75
CA GLY A 37 -4.11 0.69 -10.78
C GLY A 37 -5.53 0.71 -10.23
N PRO A 38 -6.56 0.75 -11.08
CA PRO A 38 -7.94 0.79 -10.61
C PRO A 38 -8.26 -0.47 -9.81
N ALA A 39 -8.84 -0.29 -8.63
CA ALA A 39 -9.39 -1.33 -7.78
C ALA A 39 -10.71 -0.84 -7.19
N ASP A 40 -11.46 -1.72 -6.54
CA ASP A 40 -12.64 -1.28 -5.78
C ASP A 40 -12.24 -0.93 -4.34
N TRP A 41 -11.39 -1.77 -3.74
CA TRP A 41 -10.95 -1.65 -2.36
C TRP A 41 -9.44 -1.82 -2.22
N ILE A 42 -8.86 -1.02 -1.33
CA ILE A 42 -7.46 -1.10 -0.93
C ILE A 42 -7.38 -1.43 0.54
N ALA A 43 -6.54 -2.41 0.87
CA ALA A 43 -6.05 -2.63 2.22
C ALA A 43 -4.61 -2.11 2.32
N VAL A 44 -4.35 -1.28 3.32
CA VAL A 44 -2.99 -0.82 3.66
C VAL A 44 -2.58 -1.49 4.96
N VAL A 45 -1.50 -2.28 4.90
CA VAL A 45 -1.01 -3.07 6.02
C VAL A 45 0.37 -2.54 6.44
N PRO A 46 0.46 -1.80 7.55
CA PRO A 46 1.74 -1.40 8.12
C PRO A 46 2.49 -2.58 8.75
N THR A 47 3.76 -2.75 8.39
CA THR A 47 4.69 -3.68 9.04
C THR A 47 5.89 -2.91 9.63
N PRO A 48 6.26 -3.15 10.90
CA PRO A 48 5.43 -3.76 11.94
C PRO A 48 4.18 -2.93 12.26
N ALA A 49 3.21 -3.55 12.93
CA ALA A 49 1.97 -2.92 13.35
C ALA A 49 2.20 -1.57 14.07
N PRO A 50 1.36 -0.54 13.83
CA PRO A 50 1.50 0.76 14.47
C PRO A 50 1.20 0.65 15.97
N LEU A 51 2.05 1.27 16.79
CA LEU A 51 1.82 1.38 18.23
C LEU A 51 0.68 2.36 18.53
N GLY A 52 0.10 2.27 19.73
CA GLY A 52 -1.15 2.94 20.12
C GLY A 52 -1.27 4.42 19.75
N ALA A 53 -0.24 5.24 19.96
CA ALA A 53 -0.30 6.67 19.61
C ALA A 53 -0.36 6.93 18.10
N VAL A 54 0.36 6.12 17.30
CA VAL A 54 0.36 6.21 15.84
C VAL A 54 -0.98 5.73 15.27
N ARG A 55 -1.48 4.61 15.79
CA ARG A 55 -2.82 4.11 15.45
C ARG A 55 -3.89 5.16 15.74
N ALA A 56 -3.89 5.75 16.93
CA ALA A 56 -4.85 6.78 17.31
C ALA A 56 -4.78 8.03 16.42
N ALA A 57 -3.57 8.45 16.00
CA ALA A 57 -3.40 9.56 15.07
C ALA A 57 -4.02 9.25 13.69
N ILE A 58 -3.75 8.07 13.13
CA ILE A 58 -4.34 7.64 11.85
C ILE A 58 -5.87 7.58 11.94
N GLU A 59 -6.41 7.01 13.02
CA GLU A 59 -7.86 6.92 13.24
C GLU A 59 -8.52 8.30 13.37
N ALA A 60 -7.84 9.25 14.02
CA ALA A 60 -8.33 10.61 14.20
C ALA A 60 -8.33 11.38 12.87
N ASP A 61 -7.23 11.34 12.12
CA ASP A 61 -7.03 12.12 10.90
C ASP A 61 -7.85 11.59 9.72
N CYS A 62 -8.08 10.27 9.66
CA CYS A 62 -8.79 9.61 8.57
C CYS A 62 -10.22 9.16 8.94
N LYS A 63 -10.78 9.72 10.01
CA LYS A 63 -12.09 9.31 10.53
C LYS A 63 -13.17 9.32 9.44
N GLY A 64 -13.82 8.18 9.26
CA GLY A 64 -14.91 8.01 8.29
C GLY A 64 -14.46 7.72 6.86
N VAL A 65 -13.15 7.65 6.60
CA VAL A 65 -12.58 7.26 5.30
C VAL A 65 -11.82 5.93 5.42
N LEU A 66 -10.89 5.84 6.38
CA LEU A 66 -10.22 4.57 6.70
C LEU A 66 -11.09 3.74 7.65
N GLN A 67 -11.23 2.46 7.34
CA GLN A 67 -11.93 1.49 8.16
C GLN A 67 -10.90 0.51 8.75
N PRO A 68 -10.68 0.51 10.07
CA PRO A 68 -9.79 -0.46 10.69
C PRO A 68 -10.32 -1.88 10.49
N LEU A 69 -9.41 -2.79 10.19
CA LEU A 69 -9.62 -4.23 10.16
C LEU A 69 -8.57 -4.84 11.10
N GLU A 70 -9.02 -5.34 12.25
CA GLU A 70 -8.11 -6.00 13.20
C GLU A 70 -7.57 -7.29 12.56
N MET A 71 -6.25 -7.40 12.54
CA MET A 71 -5.54 -8.56 12.02
C MET A 71 -5.11 -9.47 13.17
N PRO A 72 -4.81 -10.76 12.91
CA PRO A 72 -4.18 -11.62 13.90
C PRO A 72 -2.86 -11.00 14.44
N TYR A 73 -2.49 -11.33 15.69
CA TYR A 73 -1.25 -10.87 16.34
C TYR A 73 -1.14 -9.35 16.58
N ASP A 74 -2.24 -8.71 17.00
CA ASP A 74 -2.32 -7.28 17.32
C ASP A 74 -1.96 -6.34 16.15
N GLY A 75 -2.08 -6.82 14.91
CA GLY A 75 -1.96 -6.02 13.70
C GLY A 75 -3.24 -5.27 13.34
N VAL A 76 -3.12 -4.24 12.50
CA VAL A 76 -4.28 -3.56 11.90
C VAL A 76 -4.03 -3.36 10.41
N ALA A 77 -5.02 -3.67 9.59
CA ALA A 77 -5.09 -3.26 8.20
C ALA A 77 -6.09 -2.09 8.07
N TRP A 78 -5.78 -1.12 7.24
CA TRP A 78 -6.67 0.01 6.96
C TRP A 78 -7.33 -0.18 5.62
N LEU A 79 -8.66 -0.33 5.61
CA LEU A 79 -9.44 -0.48 4.40
C LEU A 79 -9.99 0.86 3.93
N CYS A 80 -9.94 1.12 2.63
CA CYS A 80 -10.70 2.20 2.01
C CYS A 80 -11.11 1.86 0.58
N PRO A 81 -12.18 2.48 0.04
CA PRO A 81 -12.44 2.46 -1.38
C PRO A 81 -11.28 3.11 -2.15
N TRP A 82 -10.93 2.58 -3.32
CA TRP A 82 -9.87 3.13 -4.19
C TRP A 82 -10.02 4.65 -4.41
N SER A 83 -11.25 5.10 -4.67
CA SER A 83 -11.58 6.51 -4.91
C SER A 83 -11.24 7.47 -3.76
N LYS A 84 -10.97 6.94 -2.57
CA LYS A 84 -10.62 7.71 -1.38
C LYS A 84 -9.15 7.59 -0.99
N LEU A 85 -8.38 6.70 -1.63
CA LEU A 85 -7.00 6.42 -1.26
C LEU A 85 -6.13 7.69 -1.25
N SER A 86 -6.23 8.54 -2.28
CA SER A 86 -5.46 9.79 -2.36
C SER A 86 -5.66 10.73 -1.17
N GLN A 87 -6.83 10.70 -0.52
CA GLN A 87 -7.16 11.55 0.63
C GLN A 87 -6.48 11.07 1.92
N VAL A 88 -6.16 9.78 2.00
CA VAL A 88 -5.65 9.12 3.23
C VAL A 88 -4.16 8.79 3.14
N LEU A 89 -3.57 8.78 1.94
CA LEU A 89 -2.13 8.60 1.73
C LEU A 89 -1.30 9.57 2.60
N PRO A 90 -1.63 10.87 2.74
CA PRO A 90 -0.87 11.76 3.62
C PRO A 90 -0.75 11.23 5.06
N CYS A 91 -1.85 10.72 5.60
CA CYS A 91 -1.93 10.25 6.99
C CYS A 91 -1.29 8.87 7.18
N LEU A 92 -1.45 7.96 6.23
CA LEU A 92 -0.81 6.64 6.27
C LEU A 92 0.72 6.74 6.28
N PHE A 93 1.26 7.78 5.64
CA PHE A 93 2.69 8.05 5.55
C PHE A 93 3.24 8.91 6.70
N LEU A 94 2.37 9.56 7.50
CA LEU A 94 2.78 10.26 8.73
C LEU A 94 3.43 9.31 9.74
N ALA A 95 3.10 8.01 9.67
CA ALA A 95 3.61 6.99 10.57
C ALA A 95 5.13 6.73 10.47
N ARG A 96 5.85 7.30 9.47
CA ARG A 96 7.28 7.05 9.20
C ARG A 96 7.67 5.57 9.31
N ARG A 97 6.76 4.68 8.95
CA ARG A 97 7.01 3.25 8.94
C ARG A 97 7.62 2.91 7.58
N PRO A 98 8.83 2.32 7.55
CA PRO A 98 9.53 2.04 6.29
C PRO A 98 8.81 0.99 5.45
N GLU A 99 7.92 0.18 6.03
CA GLU A 99 7.28 -0.94 5.33
C GLU A 99 5.74 -0.77 5.38
N LEU A 100 5.18 -0.34 4.25
CA LEU A 100 3.73 -0.35 4.01
C LEU A 100 3.45 -1.32 2.87
N ALA A 101 2.54 -2.26 3.11
CA ALA A 101 1.97 -3.10 2.07
C ALA A 101 0.63 -2.51 1.57
N PHE A 102 0.43 -2.50 0.26
CA PHE A 102 -0.80 -2.10 -0.41
C PHE A 102 -1.35 -3.31 -1.15
N LEU A 103 -2.55 -3.73 -0.79
CA LEU A 103 -3.25 -4.84 -1.40
C LEU A 103 -4.52 -4.31 -2.09
N ALA A 104 -4.66 -4.62 -3.37
CA ALA A 104 -5.84 -4.27 -4.16
C ALA A 104 -6.83 -5.43 -4.24
N PHE A 105 -8.12 -5.13 -4.13
CA PHE A 105 -9.20 -6.10 -4.20
C PHE A 105 -10.36 -5.56 -5.04
N ASP A 106 -11.05 -6.47 -5.74
CA ASP A 106 -12.27 -6.17 -6.52
C ASP A 106 -13.53 -6.06 -5.65
N LYS A 107 -13.43 -6.41 -4.37
CA LYS A 107 -14.51 -6.29 -3.40
C LYS A 107 -13.89 -5.95 -2.04
N ARG A 108 -14.72 -5.49 -1.10
CA ARG A 108 -14.27 -5.23 0.27
C ARG A 108 -13.72 -6.54 0.87
N PRO A 109 -12.43 -6.61 1.22
CA PRO A 109 -11.86 -7.82 1.78
C PRO A 109 -12.22 -7.98 3.26
N ASP A 110 -12.22 -9.22 3.74
CA ASP A 110 -12.23 -9.54 5.17
C ASP A 110 -10.83 -9.89 5.73
N VAL A 111 -10.74 -10.18 7.03
CA VAL A 111 -9.48 -10.53 7.71
C VAL A 111 -8.81 -11.74 7.06
N THR A 112 -9.59 -12.73 6.65
CA THR A 112 -9.09 -13.96 6.05
C THR A 112 -8.50 -13.70 4.68
N GLU A 113 -9.16 -12.90 3.85
CA GLU A 113 -8.68 -12.51 2.52
C GLU A 113 -7.39 -11.67 2.59
N VAL A 114 -7.32 -10.69 3.50
CA VAL A 114 -6.09 -9.89 3.69
C VAL A 114 -4.95 -10.76 4.21
N THR A 115 -5.22 -11.64 5.17
CA THR A 115 -4.19 -12.55 5.73
C THR A 115 -3.69 -13.53 4.68
N ALA A 116 -4.59 -14.11 3.87
CA ALA A 116 -4.23 -15.01 2.78
C ALA A 116 -3.36 -14.30 1.74
N ALA A 117 -3.71 -13.08 1.33
CA ALA A 117 -2.93 -12.29 0.37
C ALA A 117 -1.50 -12.02 0.86
N LEU A 118 -1.33 -11.67 2.15
CA LEU A 118 -0.01 -11.43 2.76
C LEU A 118 0.85 -12.69 2.86
N GLN A 119 0.23 -13.85 3.02
CA GLN A 119 0.92 -15.14 3.14
C GLN A 119 1.17 -15.81 1.79
N SER A 120 0.45 -15.39 0.75
CA SER A 120 0.56 -16.01 -0.56
C SER A 120 1.83 -15.55 -1.29
N ALA A 121 2.49 -16.50 -1.95
CA ALA A 121 3.62 -16.20 -2.83
C ALA A 121 3.20 -15.42 -4.09
N ASP A 122 1.91 -15.44 -4.44
CA ASP A 122 1.35 -14.76 -5.61
C ASP A 122 0.35 -13.65 -5.28
N ALA A 123 0.31 -13.24 -4.02
CA ALA A 123 -0.59 -12.24 -3.49
C ALA A 123 -2.10 -12.57 -3.52
N GLN A 124 -2.52 -13.75 -3.99
CA GLN A 124 -3.94 -14.11 -4.02
C GLN A 124 -4.53 -14.18 -2.59
N PRO A 125 -5.76 -13.67 -2.37
CA PRO A 125 -6.74 -13.22 -3.37
C PRO A 125 -6.66 -11.73 -3.76
N ALA A 126 -5.62 -11.00 -3.37
CA ALA A 126 -5.43 -9.64 -3.86
C ALA A 126 -5.11 -9.66 -5.36
N THR A 127 -5.69 -8.72 -6.11
CA THR A 127 -5.39 -8.57 -7.55
C THR A 127 -4.03 -7.94 -7.77
N ARG A 128 -3.52 -7.23 -6.76
CA ARG A 128 -2.18 -6.65 -6.73
C ARG A 128 -1.69 -6.50 -5.30
N PHE A 129 -0.39 -6.72 -5.11
CA PHE A 129 0.31 -6.47 -3.86
C PHE A 129 1.59 -5.69 -4.14
N LEU A 130 1.64 -4.45 -3.61
CA LEU A 130 2.84 -3.63 -3.56
C LEU A 130 3.37 -3.58 -2.12
N LEU A 131 4.67 -3.70 -1.94
CA LEU A 131 5.35 -3.60 -0.66
C LEU A 131 6.48 -2.57 -0.77
N PHE A 132 6.66 -1.73 0.24
CA PHE A 132 7.91 -1.00 0.40
C PHE A 132 8.94 -1.90 1.11
N ASP A 133 10.01 -2.25 0.41
CA ASP A 133 11.15 -3.01 0.93
C ASP A 133 12.41 -2.16 0.75
N ASP A 134 13.14 -1.91 1.85
CA ASP A 134 14.31 -1.02 1.92
C ASP A 134 14.11 0.36 1.25
N GLY A 135 12.89 0.92 1.32
CA GLY A 135 12.55 2.23 0.75
C GLY A 135 12.19 2.21 -0.74
N GLU A 136 12.26 1.05 -1.42
CA GLU A 136 11.81 0.86 -2.79
C GLU A 136 10.43 0.17 -2.85
N LEU A 137 9.56 0.63 -3.75
CA LEU A 137 8.30 -0.04 -4.03
C LEU A 137 8.50 -1.27 -4.92
N VAL A 138 8.21 -2.45 -4.39
CA VAL A 138 8.25 -3.73 -5.12
C VAL A 138 6.82 -4.28 -5.30
N GLU A 139 6.53 -4.83 -6.48
CA GLU A 139 5.28 -5.58 -6.72
C GLU A 139 5.54 -7.07 -6.49
N ILE A 140 4.79 -7.69 -5.59
CA ILE A 140 4.81 -9.13 -5.38
C ILE A 140 3.93 -9.77 -6.45
N LYS A 141 4.55 -10.22 -7.53
CA LYS A 141 3.91 -11.08 -8.53
C LYS A 141 4.21 -12.51 -8.15
N GLY A 142 3.20 -13.38 -8.26
CA GLY A 142 3.42 -14.82 -8.21
C GLY A 142 4.56 -15.19 -9.11
N ASN A 143 5.65 -15.69 -8.52
CA ASN A 143 6.76 -16.15 -9.31
C ASN A 143 6.21 -17.23 -10.26
N SER A 144 6.21 -16.90 -11.55
CA SER A 144 6.54 -17.89 -12.56
C SER A 144 7.89 -18.44 -12.14
N ILE A 145 7.87 -19.56 -11.44
CA ILE A 145 9.06 -20.39 -11.29
C ILE A 145 9.44 -20.74 -12.73
N MET A 146 10.46 -20.05 -13.25
CA MET A 146 11.25 -20.58 -14.35
C MET A 146 11.76 -21.94 -13.88
N ARG A 147 11.19 -22.98 -14.49
CA ARG A 147 11.71 -24.35 -14.68
C ARG A 147 12.60 -24.94 -13.60
#